data_AF-B5YL39-F1
#
_entry.id   AF-B5YL39-F1
#
_cell.length_a   1.000
_cell.length_b   1.000
_cell.length_c   1.000
_cell.angle_alpha   90.00
_cell.angle_beta   90.00
_cell.angle_gamma   90.00
#
_symmetry.space_group_name_H-M   'P 1'
#
loop_
_entity.id
_entity.type
_entity.pdbx_description
1 polymer ?
#
loop_
_entity_poly.entity_id
_entity_poly.type
_entity_poly.pdbx_seq_one_letter_code
_entity_poly.pdbx_strand_id
1 'polypeptide(L)'
;MKRFLTLFTVILVLTVFVSTGFAQKPAEQKAVEAPKEAQSAETVTVSVDKTNLSGGGKLTITGKVPAGKDVYIEVWAEKTVRAARLDADPDPKTGKRPYIFYMTDDMPAFYRLIVPEKYKPVLEDAKAKGGKWSVSEVIKNAGADAVYGYPAKLKIDRYQTSLWASIIGSRGTKLEPMDEKENKRRSMQLLKARFRSVGNVFSSNLKIAEDGTFKATIELPANTAPGKYFVVAKVDKDIKSEPVVVENSVTFPSVYLPNAGRTVNVIWPFLLTAAITTFGVLMGAGGGFILNPILVMFGLPHTVVAGTVMPTVLFSQGTGIYNYSKIKFINWKLGVTLGLAMLAGGFIGPKLTELITLDQYKFLFGWVLIILSLLMFWQTTPRYLEKNKKEQAILKEFRKRAEEEAKKKAEGGK
;
A
#
# COMPACT_ATOMS: atom_id res chain seq x y z
N MET A 1 -31.59 -9.56 -18.80
CA MET A 1 -30.46 -8.86 -19.46
C MET A 1 -30.78 -7.41 -19.83
N LYS A 2 -31.80 -7.11 -20.64
CA LYS A 2 -32.11 -5.72 -21.05
C LYS A 2 -32.29 -4.74 -19.88
N ARG A 3 -33.06 -5.08 -18.83
CA ARG A 3 -33.27 -4.23 -17.65
C ARG A 3 -32.02 -3.99 -16.77
N PHE A 4 -31.08 -4.92 -16.76
CA PHE A 4 -29.81 -4.78 -16.03
C PHE A 4 -28.84 -3.87 -16.79
N LEU A 5 -28.82 -3.99 -18.12
CA LEU A 5 -28.02 -3.13 -18.98
C LEU A 5 -28.52 -1.69 -18.89
N THR A 6 -29.84 -1.45 -18.93
CA THR A 6 -30.43 -0.10 -18.78
C THR A 6 -30.13 0.52 -17.41
N LEU A 7 -30.18 -0.26 -16.33
CA LEU A 7 -29.86 0.25 -14.98
C LEU A 7 -28.37 0.59 -14.85
N PHE A 8 -27.49 -0.19 -15.47
CA PHE A 8 -26.04 0.08 -15.52
C PHE A 8 -25.71 1.31 -16.36
N THR A 9 -26.41 1.54 -17.49
CA THR A 9 -26.25 2.76 -18.29
C THR A 9 -26.75 3.99 -17.55
N VAL A 10 -27.86 3.90 -16.80
CA VAL A 10 -28.39 5.02 -16.02
C VAL A 10 -27.47 5.38 -14.86
N ILE A 11 -26.86 4.41 -14.17
CA ILE A 11 -25.90 4.67 -13.08
C ILE A 11 -24.58 5.25 -13.62
N LEU A 12 -24.12 4.80 -14.78
CA LEU A 12 -22.92 5.34 -15.45
C LEU A 12 -23.14 6.79 -15.93
N VAL A 13 -24.35 7.12 -16.41
CA VAL A 13 -24.69 8.49 -16.85
C VAL A 13 -24.92 9.42 -15.66
N LEU A 14 -25.50 8.93 -14.55
CA LEU A 14 -25.66 9.74 -13.32
C LEU A 14 -24.33 10.06 -12.64
N THR A 15 -23.33 9.19 -12.75
CA THR A 15 -21.99 9.43 -12.17
C THR A 15 -21.14 10.40 -13.00
N VAL A 16 -21.44 10.54 -14.30
CA VAL A 16 -20.78 11.51 -15.19
C VAL A 16 -21.38 12.91 -15.08
N PHE A 17 -22.66 13.04 -14.70
CA PHE A 17 -23.34 14.35 -14.59
C PHE A 17 -23.21 15.06 -13.24
N VAL A 18 -22.76 14.38 -12.18
CA VAL A 18 -22.57 15.02 -10.86
C VAL A 18 -21.17 15.63 -10.70
N SER A 19 -20.22 15.35 -11.61
CA SER A 19 -18.85 15.87 -11.54
C SER A 19 -18.60 17.21 -12.25
N THR A 20 -19.60 17.81 -12.89
CA THR A 20 -19.45 19.11 -13.60
C THR A 20 -19.86 20.33 -12.77
N GLY A 21 -20.18 20.16 -11.48
CA GLY A 21 -20.71 21.23 -10.61
C GLY A 21 -19.70 21.98 -9.72
N PHE A 22 -18.42 21.62 -9.70
CA PHE A 22 -17.41 22.30 -8.84
C PHE A 22 -16.29 22.93 -9.68
N ALA A 23 -16.67 23.88 -10.53
CA ALA A 23 -15.72 24.86 -11.08
C ALA A 23 -15.52 25.98 -10.06
N GLN A 24 -14.47 25.86 -9.23
CA GLN A 24 -14.09 26.92 -8.30
C GLN A 24 -13.38 28.04 -9.08
N LYS A 25 -13.97 29.25 -9.03
CA LYS A 25 -13.42 30.50 -9.57
C LYS A 25 -11.94 30.69 -9.16
N PRO A 26 -11.07 31.21 -10.04
CA PRO A 26 -9.73 31.63 -9.64
C PRO A 26 -9.83 32.87 -8.75
N ALA A 27 -9.25 32.79 -7.55
CA ALA A 27 -9.09 33.94 -6.68
C ALA A 27 -8.00 34.87 -7.22
N GLU A 28 -8.28 36.17 -7.18
CA GLU A 28 -7.43 37.29 -7.59
C GLU A 28 -5.97 37.16 -7.11
N GLN A 29 -5.07 37.35 -8.08
CA GLN A 29 -3.66 37.62 -7.84
C GLN A 29 -3.51 38.97 -7.13
N LYS A 30 -3.10 38.96 -5.85
CA LYS A 30 -2.40 40.12 -5.28
C LYS A 30 -0.96 40.08 -5.77
N ALA A 31 -0.59 41.11 -6.52
CA ALA A 31 0.77 41.38 -6.95
C ALA A 31 1.72 41.42 -5.74
N VAL A 32 2.81 40.69 -5.83
CA VAL A 32 3.95 40.80 -4.90
C VAL A 32 5.04 41.57 -5.66
N GLU A 33 5.44 42.68 -5.06
CA GLU A 33 6.42 43.65 -5.54
C GLU A 33 7.82 43.04 -5.77
N ALA A 34 8.54 43.68 -6.71
CA ALA A 34 9.91 43.41 -7.10
C ALA A 34 10.93 43.86 -6.00
N PRO A 35 12.21 43.47 -6.12
CA PRO A 35 13.08 43.09 -5.01
C PRO A 35 13.75 44.28 -4.32
N LYS A 36 13.99 44.15 -3.00
CA LYS A 36 15.01 44.93 -2.29
C LYS A 36 16.28 44.09 -2.12
N GLU A 37 17.38 44.65 -2.60
CA GLU A 37 18.73 44.11 -2.50
C GLU A 37 19.27 44.10 -1.06
N ALA A 38 20.23 43.17 -0.89
CA ALA A 38 21.31 43.12 0.09
C ALA A 38 20.98 42.73 1.55
N GLN A 39 21.39 41.50 1.92
CA GLN A 39 22.43 41.29 2.93
C GLN A 39 23.01 39.87 2.87
N SER A 40 24.34 39.82 2.90
CA SER A 40 25.22 38.67 2.82
C SER A 40 25.15 37.76 4.05
N ALA A 41 24.70 36.50 3.87
CA ALA A 41 24.94 35.40 4.81
C ALA A 41 24.86 34.09 4.02
N GLU A 42 25.93 33.28 4.01
CA GLU A 42 26.06 31.91 3.45
C GLU A 42 24.77 31.29 2.85
N THR A 43 24.33 31.75 1.66
CA THR A 43 23.01 31.41 1.14
C THR A 43 23.06 30.08 0.41
N VAL A 44 22.39 29.06 0.96
CA VAL A 44 22.04 27.83 0.23
C VAL A 44 20.86 28.17 -0.68
N THR A 45 21.06 28.09 -1.99
CA THR A 45 20.00 28.32 -2.98
C THR A 45 19.53 27.01 -3.60
N VAL A 46 18.23 26.93 -3.90
CA VAL A 46 17.60 25.80 -4.58
C VAL A 46 16.70 26.33 -5.69
N SER A 47 16.73 25.66 -6.83
CA SER A 47 15.84 25.90 -7.96
C SER A 47 15.44 24.56 -8.58
N VAL A 48 14.26 24.54 -9.20
CA VAL A 48 13.71 23.35 -9.85
C VAL A 48 13.37 23.70 -11.29
N ASP A 49 13.62 22.77 -12.21
CA ASP A 49 13.34 22.94 -13.64
C ASP A 49 11.86 23.14 -13.97
N LYS A 50 10.96 22.53 -13.19
CA LYS A 50 9.51 22.63 -13.35
C LYS A 50 8.83 22.83 -12.01
N THR A 51 7.94 23.82 -11.96
CA THR A 51 7.09 24.11 -10.79
C THR A 51 5.72 23.47 -10.88
N ASN A 52 5.30 23.00 -12.07
CA ASN A 52 3.99 22.38 -12.29
C ASN A 52 4.14 21.01 -12.96
N LEU A 53 3.45 20.01 -12.41
CA LEU A 53 3.39 18.63 -12.90
C LEU A 53 1.94 18.18 -13.07
N SER A 54 1.75 17.21 -13.96
CA SER A 54 0.45 16.59 -14.25
C SER A 54 0.55 15.08 -14.05
N GLY A 55 0.23 14.61 -12.85
CA GLY A 55 0.30 13.21 -12.48
C GLY A 55 1.72 12.67 -12.39
N GLY A 56 2.66 13.43 -11.83
CA GLY A 56 4.07 13.02 -11.66
C GLY A 56 5.00 13.46 -12.79
N GLY A 57 6.23 12.94 -12.79
CA GLY A 57 7.27 13.30 -13.76
C GLY A 57 8.68 13.35 -13.19
N LYS A 58 9.67 13.62 -14.05
CA LYS A 58 11.05 13.88 -13.63
C LYS A 58 11.20 15.35 -13.28
N LEU A 59 11.82 15.63 -12.14
CA LEU A 59 12.23 16.95 -11.71
C LEU A 59 13.74 16.99 -11.56
N THR A 60 14.33 18.04 -12.09
CA THR A 60 15.75 18.34 -11.94
C THR A 60 15.88 19.47 -10.93
N ILE A 61 16.59 19.19 -9.84
CA ILE A 61 16.82 20.14 -8.75
C ILE A 61 18.27 20.61 -8.87
N THR A 62 18.47 21.92 -8.93
CA THR A 62 19.79 22.55 -9.01
C THR A 62 19.94 23.58 -7.92
N GLY A 63 21.14 23.82 -7.46
CA GLY A 63 21.38 24.86 -6.46
C GLY A 63 22.85 25.04 -6.16
N LYS A 64 23.14 25.95 -5.22
CA LYS A 64 24.49 26.24 -4.78
C LYS A 64 24.57 26.22 -3.27
N VAL A 65 25.65 25.66 -2.75
CA VAL A 65 25.97 25.63 -1.31
C VAL A 65 27.37 26.15 -1.04
N PRO A 66 27.69 26.51 0.21
CA PRO A 66 29.06 26.77 0.62
C PRO A 66 29.99 25.59 0.27
N ALA A 67 31.12 25.90 -0.36
CA ALA A 67 32.07 24.88 -0.84
C ALA A 67 32.61 24.00 0.30
N GLY A 68 32.82 22.72 0.01
CA GLY A 68 33.40 21.75 0.94
C GLY A 68 32.44 21.11 1.96
N LYS A 69 31.15 21.47 1.98
CA LYS A 69 30.14 20.82 2.82
C LYS A 69 29.22 19.89 2.01
N ASP A 70 28.77 18.80 2.65
CA ASP A 70 27.78 17.91 2.04
C ASP A 70 26.39 18.53 2.00
N VAL A 71 25.67 18.26 0.93
CA VAL A 71 24.29 18.72 0.74
C VAL A 71 23.36 17.53 0.75
N TYR A 72 22.19 17.72 1.31
CA TYR A 72 21.11 16.75 1.29
C TYR A 72 19.83 17.44 0.85
N ILE A 73 19.00 16.77 0.08
CA ILE A 73 17.73 17.35 -0.39
C ILE A 73 16.59 16.56 0.22
N GLU A 74 15.73 17.23 0.97
CA GLU A 74 14.50 16.68 1.52
C GLU A 74 13.34 17.11 0.62
N VAL A 75 12.59 16.13 0.10
CA VAL A 75 11.38 16.36 -0.71
C VAL A 75 10.20 15.69 -0.05
N TRP A 76 9.12 16.43 0.21
CA TRP A 76 7.91 15.87 0.80
C TRP A 76 6.63 16.46 0.20
N ALA A 77 5.56 15.69 0.23
CA ALA A 77 4.23 16.15 -0.17
C ALA A 77 3.49 16.85 0.98
N GLU A 78 2.67 17.84 0.63
CA GLU A 78 1.71 18.49 1.53
C GLU A 78 0.64 17.51 2.02
N LYS A 79 0.13 16.66 1.12
CA LYS A 79 -0.89 15.67 1.49
C LYS A 79 -0.29 14.65 2.44
N THR A 80 -1.01 14.38 3.52
CA THR A 80 -0.62 13.39 4.52
C THR A 80 -1.41 12.09 4.36
N VAL A 81 -0.90 11.03 4.96
CA VAL A 81 -1.44 9.69 4.98
C VAL A 81 -1.23 9.08 6.36
N ARG A 82 -2.09 8.13 6.70
CA ARG A 82 -1.89 7.36 7.91
C ARG A 82 -0.73 6.38 7.77
N ALA A 83 0.14 6.34 8.78
CA ALA A 83 1.14 5.30 8.98
C ALA A 83 0.96 4.66 10.35
N ALA A 84 1.06 3.34 10.42
CA ALA A 84 0.91 2.60 11.66
C ALA A 84 1.90 1.45 11.75
N ARG A 85 2.34 1.14 12.97
CA ARG A 85 3.19 -0.01 13.28
C ARG A 85 2.81 -0.56 14.65
N LEU A 86 2.58 -1.87 14.72
CA LEU A 86 2.50 -2.60 15.98
C LEU A 86 3.91 -3.05 16.39
N ASP A 87 4.29 -2.72 17.62
CA ASP A 87 5.52 -3.20 18.25
C ASP A 87 5.19 -4.46 19.06
N ALA A 88 5.37 -5.61 18.41
CA ALA A 88 5.18 -6.94 18.98
C ALA A 88 6.50 -7.73 19.07
N ASP A 89 7.61 -7.09 18.73
CA ASP A 89 8.93 -7.71 18.78
C ASP A 89 9.31 -7.93 20.27
N PRO A 90 9.84 -9.11 20.65
CA PRO A 90 10.31 -9.33 22.01
C PRO A 90 11.40 -8.33 22.37
N ASP A 91 11.26 -7.65 23.50
CA ASP A 91 12.31 -6.75 23.98
C ASP A 91 13.58 -7.57 24.28
N PRO A 92 14.74 -7.25 23.69
CA PRO A 92 16.00 -7.96 23.93
C PRO A 92 16.40 -8.02 25.41
N LYS A 93 15.96 -7.07 26.24
CA LYS A 93 16.32 -6.98 27.66
C LYS A 93 15.37 -7.72 28.59
N THR A 94 14.06 -7.69 28.29
CA THR A 94 13.04 -8.22 29.20
C THR A 94 12.38 -9.49 28.68
N GLY A 95 12.58 -9.84 27.39
CA GLY A 95 11.92 -10.96 26.72
C GLY A 95 10.40 -10.80 26.57
N LYS A 96 9.80 -9.75 27.15
CA LYS A 96 8.37 -9.47 27.09
C LYS A 96 8.05 -8.71 25.81
N ARG A 97 6.89 -9.02 25.23
CA ARG A 97 6.35 -8.29 24.07
C ARG A 97 5.57 -7.07 24.55
N PRO A 98 5.94 -5.85 24.15
CA PRO A 98 5.33 -4.64 24.69
C PRO A 98 3.91 -4.39 24.17
N TYR A 99 3.57 -4.87 22.96
CA TYR A 99 2.28 -4.64 22.29
C TYR A 99 1.88 -3.16 22.29
N ILE A 100 2.76 -2.31 21.77
CA ILE A 100 2.49 -0.87 21.62
C ILE A 100 2.16 -0.58 20.17
N PHE A 101 1.01 0.03 19.93
CA PHE A 101 0.58 0.42 18.59
C PHE A 101 0.91 1.90 18.35
N TYR A 102 1.86 2.15 17.46
CA TYR A 102 2.26 3.49 17.04
C TYR A 102 1.47 3.89 15.80
N MET A 103 0.94 5.10 15.79
CA MET A 103 0.13 5.62 14.68
C MET A 103 0.35 7.12 14.50
N THR A 104 0.38 7.56 13.24
CA THR A 104 0.37 8.98 12.88
C THR A 104 -0.50 9.17 11.64
N ASP A 105 -1.24 10.27 11.61
CA ASP A 105 -2.04 10.69 10.45
C ASP A 105 -1.34 11.78 9.63
N ASP A 106 -0.18 12.25 10.10
CA ASP A 106 0.57 13.38 9.53
C ASP A 106 1.73 12.94 8.63
N MET A 107 1.91 11.63 8.40
CA MET A 107 2.98 11.13 7.52
C MET A 107 2.77 11.67 6.11
N PRO A 108 3.76 12.25 5.44
CA PRO A 108 3.57 12.77 4.09
C PRO A 108 3.31 11.62 3.10
N ALA A 109 2.42 11.84 2.12
CA ALA A 109 2.06 10.87 1.09
C ALA A 109 3.28 10.46 0.24
N PHE A 110 4.24 11.38 0.11
CA PHE A 110 5.52 11.18 -0.53
C PHE A 110 6.62 11.79 0.34
N TYR A 111 7.71 11.06 0.51
CA TYR A 111 8.92 11.55 1.16
C TYR A 111 10.14 10.96 0.46
N ARG A 112 11.13 11.79 0.16
CA ARG A 112 12.41 11.38 -0.42
C ARG A 112 13.52 12.20 0.21
N LEU A 113 14.52 11.52 0.75
CA LEU A 113 15.77 12.12 1.17
C LEU A 113 16.85 11.76 0.15
N ILE A 114 17.36 12.77 -0.55
CA ILE A 114 18.41 12.61 -1.54
C ILE A 114 19.74 12.86 -0.85
N VAL A 115 20.59 11.83 -0.85
CA VAL A 115 21.94 11.86 -0.28
C VAL A 115 22.98 12.00 -1.42
N PRO A 116 24.17 12.55 -1.15
CA PRO A 116 25.26 12.62 -2.13
C PRO A 116 25.62 11.26 -2.74
N GLU A 117 26.07 11.24 -4.00
CA GLU A 117 26.44 10.02 -4.74
C GLU A 117 27.48 9.15 -4.01
N LYS A 118 28.36 9.76 -3.20
CA LYS A 118 29.36 9.03 -2.39
C LYS A 118 28.76 8.03 -1.40
N TYR A 119 27.50 8.22 -1.00
CA TYR A 119 26.78 7.31 -0.10
C TYR A 119 25.96 6.24 -0.84
N LYS A 120 26.09 6.12 -2.16
CA LYS A 120 25.47 5.06 -2.95
C LYS A 120 25.76 3.65 -2.39
N PRO A 121 26.99 3.29 -1.95
CA PRO A 121 27.26 1.97 -1.37
C PRO A 121 26.43 1.69 -0.09
N VAL A 122 26.17 2.73 0.72
CA VAL A 122 25.34 2.61 1.93
C VAL A 122 23.90 2.25 1.57
N LEU A 123 23.37 2.84 0.49
CA LEU A 123 22.03 2.52 0.00
C LEU A 123 21.95 1.13 -0.63
N GLU A 124 23.01 0.68 -1.30
CA GLU A 124 23.08 -0.65 -1.91
C GLU A 124 23.19 -1.75 -0.84
N ASP A 125 24.00 -1.56 0.21
CA ASP A 125 24.04 -2.45 1.39
C ASP A 125 22.65 -2.55 2.05
N ALA A 126 21.99 -1.41 2.25
CA ALA A 126 20.65 -1.40 2.82
C ALA A 126 19.61 -2.11 1.93
N LYS A 127 19.72 -1.99 0.59
CA LYS A 127 18.89 -2.74 -0.35
C LYS A 127 19.18 -4.25 -0.28
N ALA A 128 20.44 -4.65 -0.16
CA ALA A 128 20.86 -6.04 -0.03
C ALA A 128 20.34 -6.70 1.25
N LYS A 129 20.20 -5.95 2.35
CA LYS A 129 19.58 -6.41 3.61
C LYS A 129 18.07 -6.72 3.48
N GLY A 130 17.43 -6.42 2.35
CA GLY A 130 16.05 -6.81 2.07
C GLY A 130 15.05 -6.25 3.08
N GLY A 131 14.41 -7.10 3.89
CA GLY A 131 13.46 -6.68 4.94
C GLY A 131 14.11 -6.22 6.25
N LYS A 132 15.40 -6.51 6.47
CA LYS A 132 16.10 -6.27 7.74
C LYS A 132 16.72 -4.87 7.87
N TRP A 133 16.75 -4.09 6.79
CA TRP A 133 17.30 -2.73 6.78
C TRP A 133 16.63 -1.81 7.81
N SER A 134 17.34 -0.79 8.29
CA SER A 134 16.74 0.21 9.19
C SER A 134 16.99 1.63 8.69
N VAL A 135 15.95 2.48 8.79
CA VAL A 135 16.04 3.89 8.38
C VAL A 135 17.07 4.64 9.23
N SER A 136 17.15 4.32 10.53
CA SER A 136 18.12 4.92 11.46
C SER A 136 19.57 4.62 11.10
N GLU A 137 19.88 3.37 10.70
CA GLU A 137 21.23 2.98 10.29
C GLU A 137 21.63 3.65 8.98
N VAL A 138 20.71 3.70 8.01
CA VAL A 138 20.96 4.38 6.72
C VAL A 138 21.21 5.87 6.94
N ILE A 139 20.38 6.55 7.74
CA ILE A 139 20.55 7.98 8.03
C ILE A 139 21.89 8.24 8.74
N LYS A 140 22.25 7.40 9.71
CA LYS A 140 23.52 7.53 10.44
C LYS A 140 24.72 7.31 9.53
N ASN A 141 24.71 6.24 8.74
CA ASN A 141 25.82 5.88 7.85
C ASN A 141 25.96 6.83 6.64
N ALA A 142 24.86 7.49 6.24
CA ALA A 142 24.86 8.51 5.21
C ALA A 142 25.17 9.93 5.74
N GLY A 143 25.46 10.09 7.04
CA GLY A 143 25.70 11.39 7.66
C GLY A 143 24.47 12.32 7.71
N ALA A 144 23.27 11.81 7.47
CA ALA A 144 22.07 12.62 7.27
C ALA A 144 21.24 12.86 8.56
N ASP A 145 21.80 12.56 9.75
CA ASP A 145 21.03 12.63 11.01
C ASP A 145 20.61 14.05 11.39
N ALA A 146 21.46 15.04 11.12
CA ALA A 146 21.16 16.46 11.34
C ALA A 146 20.10 17.00 10.36
N VAL A 147 19.95 16.34 9.21
CA VAL A 147 19.14 16.79 8.08
C VAL A 147 17.72 16.23 8.11
N TYR A 148 17.54 15.03 8.68
CA TYR A 148 16.24 14.38 8.82
C TYR A 148 15.29 15.24 9.64
N GLY A 149 14.36 15.92 8.96
CA GLY A 149 13.63 17.05 9.53
C GLY A 149 12.14 16.84 9.58
N TYR A 150 11.46 16.81 8.43
CA TYR A 150 10.00 16.85 8.39
C TYR A 150 9.38 15.65 9.12
N PRO A 151 9.78 14.39 8.82
CA PRO A 151 9.18 13.25 9.50
C PRO A 151 9.63 13.13 10.97
N ALA A 152 10.71 13.77 11.40
CA ALA A 152 11.19 13.74 12.79
C ALA A 152 10.22 14.43 13.76
N LYS A 153 9.46 15.41 13.28
CA LYS A 153 8.56 16.27 14.07
C LYS A 153 7.09 15.84 14.01
N LEU A 154 6.80 14.69 13.41
CA LEU A 154 5.42 14.21 13.27
C LEU A 154 4.80 13.93 14.63
N LYS A 155 3.51 14.21 14.78
CA LYS A 155 2.75 13.79 15.95
C LYS A 155 2.50 12.27 15.85
N ILE A 156 3.06 11.52 16.77
CA ILE A 156 2.88 10.07 16.85
C ILE A 156 2.10 9.75 18.12
N ASP A 157 0.90 9.19 17.93
CA ASP A 157 0.15 8.60 19.01
C ASP A 157 0.65 7.18 19.27
N ARG A 158 0.75 6.82 20.55
CA ARG A 158 1.03 5.45 20.99
C ARG A 158 -0.11 4.92 21.84
N TYR A 159 -0.53 3.69 21.55
CA TYR A 159 -1.59 3.03 22.28
C TYR A 159 -1.06 1.73 22.88
N GLN A 160 -1.27 1.55 24.18
CA GLN A 160 -1.05 0.26 24.81
C GLN A 160 -2.16 -0.68 24.35
N THR A 161 -1.78 -1.66 23.53
CA THR A 161 -2.70 -2.67 23.05
C THR A 161 -2.40 -4.01 23.73
N SER A 162 -3.27 -4.97 23.46
CA SER A 162 -3.10 -6.37 23.84
C SER A 162 -3.29 -7.22 22.60
N LEU A 163 -2.83 -8.47 22.66
CA LEU A 163 -3.02 -9.43 21.59
C LEU A 163 -4.51 -9.65 21.24
N TRP A 164 -5.41 -9.50 22.21
CA TRP A 164 -6.85 -9.56 21.94
C TRP A 164 -7.39 -8.27 21.34
N ALA A 165 -6.91 -7.13 21.80
CA ALA A 165 -7.32 -5.83 21.28
C ALA A 165 -6.93 -5.68 19.80
N SER A 166 -5.73 -6.12 19.40
CA SER A 166 -5.31 -6.09 17.99
C SER A 166 -6.22 -6.93 17.07
N ILE A 167 -6.69 -8.09 17.55
CA ILE A 167 -7.55 -9.01 16.79
C ILE A 167 -8.96 -8.45 16.60
N ILE A 168 -9.55 -7.86 17.65
CA ILE A 168 -10.90 -7.27 17.57
C ILE A 168 -10.88 -5.86 16.96
N GLY A 169 -9.72 -5.38 16.49
CA GLY A 169 -9.56 -4.04 15.92
C GLY A 169 -9.59 -2.90 16.94
N SER A 170 -9.45 -3.20 18.23
CA SER A 170 -9.32 -2.21 19.29
C SER A 170 -7.92 -1.62 19.32
N ARG A 171 -7.86 -0.29 19.42
CA ARG A 171 -6.59 0.45 19.52
C ARG A 171 -5.96 0.32 20.90
N GLY A 172 -6.72 -0.09 21.92
CA GLY A 172 -6.27 -0.11 23.31
C GLY A 172 -6.33 1.26 23.97
N THR A 173 -5.54 1.47 25.02
CA THR A 173 -5.52 2.73 25.78
C THR A 173 -4.46 3.69 25.25
N LYS A 174 -4.82 4.96 25.09
CA LYS A 174 -3.88 5.99 24.63
C LYS A 174 -2.86 6.28 25.73
N LEU A 175 -1.57 6.21 25.40
CA LEU A 175 -0.47 6.54 26.30
C LEU A 175 -0.09 8.02 26.16
N GLU A 176 0.64 8.53 27.15
CA GLU A 176 1.14 9.90 27.16
C GLU A 176 2.08 10.20 25.98
N PRO A 177 2.25 11.47 25.57
CA PRO A 177 3.22 11.84 24.53
C PRO A 177 4.64 11.36 24.84
N MET A 178 5.43 11.13 23.78
CA MET A 178 6.84 10.73 23.88
C MET A 178 7.75 11.97 23.91
N ASP A 179 8.99 11.78 24.36
CA ASP A 179 10.06 12.76 24.17
C ASP A 179 10.47 12.90 22.70
N GLU A 180 11.07 14.03 22.33
CA GLU A 180 11.43 14.32 20.93
C GLU A 180 12.39 13.29 20.33
N LYS A 181 13.31 12.75 21.12
CA LYS A 181 14.30 11.77 20.66
C LYS A 181 13.64 10.43 20.36
N GLU A 182 12.77 9.95 21.24
CA GLU A 182 11.99 8.75 20.96
C GLU A 182 11.02 8.96 19.80
N ASN A 183 10.39 10.13 19.71
CA ASN A 183 9.50 10.46 18.59
C ASN A 183 10.25 10.41 17.24
N LYS A 184 11.46 10.99 17.16
CA LYS A 184 12.34 10.91 15.99
C LYS A 184 12.69 9.44 15.66
N ARG A 185 12.96 8.61 16.67
CA ARG A 185 13.26 7.18 16.47
C ARG A 185 12.04 6.42 15.93
N ARG A 186 10.85 6.67 16.47
CA ARG A 186 9.61 6.00 16.05
C ARG A 186 9.13 6.49 14.69
N SER A 187 9.36 7.75 14.32
CA SER A 187 9.02 8.25 13.00
C SER A 187 9.81 7.55 11.89
N MET A 188 11.10 7.25 12.11
CA MET A 188 11.91 6.45 11.18
C MET A 188 11.34 5.03 10.99
N GLN A 189 10.84 4.42 12.06
CA GLN A 189 10.22 3.09 11.99
C GLN A 189 8.87 3.13 11.24
N LEU A 190 8.07 4.17 11.45
CA LEU A 190 6.81 4.40 10.72
C LEU A 190 7.07 4.70 9.24
N LEU A 191 8.13 5.44 8.93
CA LEU A 191 8.58 5.70 7.56
C LEU A 191 8.92 4.38 6.85
N LYS A 192 9.68 3.49 7.50
CA LYS A 192 9.94 2.13 6.98
C LYS A 192 8.64 1.34 6.82
N ALA A 193 7.74 1.36 7.80
CA ALA A 193 6.47 0.63 7.75
C ALA A 193 5.60 1.08 6.58
N ARG A 194 5.64 2.38 6.25
CA ARG A 194 4.84 2.99 5.18
C ARG A 194 5.43 2.78 3.78
N PHE A 195 6.72 3.04 3.60
CA PHE A 195 7.37 3.07 2.28
C PHE A 195 8.08 1.75 1.91
N ARG A 196 8.35 0.89 2.91
CA ARG A 196 8.86 -0.50 2.83
C ARG A 196 10.26 -0.69 2.23
N SER A 197 10.59 -0.01 1.14
CA SER A 197 11.86 -0.13 0.43
C SER A 197 12.75 1.09 0.64
N VAL A 198 14.07 0.86 0.58
CA VAL A 198 15.08 1.92 0.67
C VAL A 198 14.89 2.94 -0.44
N GLY A 199 14.69 2.50 -1.69
CA GLY A 199 14.55 3.40 -2.85
C GLY A 199 13.29 4.28 -2.84
N ASN A 200 12.27 3.92 -2.06
CA ASN A 200 11.09 4.76 -1.88
C ASN A 200 11.35 5.92 -0.91
N VAL A 201 12.35 5.79 -0.03
CA VAL A 201 12.68 6.77 1.02
C VAL A 201 13.95 7.54 0.69
N PHE A 202 14.97 6.88 0.13
CA PHE A 202 16.28 7.42 -0.14
C PHE A 202 16.62 7.37 -1.63
N SER A 203 17.37 8.36 -2.10
CA SER A 203 17.98 8.38 -3.43
C SER A 203 19.42 8.88 -3.31
N SER A 204 20.34 8.36 -4.13
CA SER A 204 21.73 8.83 -4.18
C SER A 204 22.01 9.69 -5.40
N ASN A 205 21.00 10.14 -6.13
CA ASN A 205 21.15 10.87 -7.39
C ASN A 205 21.47 12.36 -7.17
N LEU A 206 22.46 12.67 -6.34
CA LEU A 206 22.91 14.03 -6.05
C LEU A 206 24.40 14.17 -6.37
N LYS A 207 24.68 14.89 -7.44
CA LYS A 207 26.03 15.26 -7.87
C LYS A 207 26.36 16.62 -7.30
N ILE A 208 27.51 16.71 -6.65
CA ILE A 208 28.04 17.96 -6.08
C ILE A 208 29.36 18.23 -6.81
N ALA A 209 29.48 19.41 -7.43
CA ALA A 209 30.69 19.89 -8.05
C ALA A 209 31.60 20.57 -7.00
N GLU A 210 32.89 20.69 -7.32
CA GLU A 210 33.90 21.23 -6.41
C GLU A 210 33.66 22.71 -6.04
N ASP A 211 32.91 23.43 -6.88
CA ASP A 211 32.48 24.82 -6.68
C ASP A 211 31.27 24.97 -5.72
N GLY A 212 30.73 23.86 -5.20
CA GLY A 212 29.53 23.83 -4.36
C GLY A 212 28.22 23.86 -5.15
N THR A 213 28.25 23.79 -6.48
CA THR A 213 27.05 23.63 -7.29
C THR A 213 26.57 22.18 -7.23
N PHE A 214 25.28 21.95 -7.02
CA PHE A 214 24.72 20.59 -7.01
C PHE A 214 23.59 20.42 -8.02
N LYS A 215 23.45 19.18 -8.50
CA LYS A 215 22.38 18.75 -9.39
C LYS A 215 21.84 17.41 -8.92
N ALA A 216 20.52 17.35 -8.74
CA ALA A 216 19.81 16.13 -8.41
C ALA A 216 18.66 15.87 -9.37
N THR A 217 18.31 14.60 -9.52
CA THR A 217 17.14 14.20 -10.32
C THR A 217 16.24 13.31 -9.48
N ILE A 218 14.99 13.70 -9.38
CA ILE A 218 13.93 12.96 -8.69
C ILE A 218 12.83 12.59 -9.67
N GLU A 219 12.41 11.33 -9.62
CA GLU A 219 11.29 10.84 -10.41
C GLU A 219 10.09 10.66 -9.48
N LEU A 220 9.06 11.47 -9.69
CA LEU A 220 7.76 11.33 -9.05
C LEU A 220 6.94 10.31 -9.85
N PRO A 221 6.55 9.18 -9.25
CA PRO A 221 5.76 8.16 -9.94
C PRO A 221 4.45 8.71 -10.53
N ALA A 222 3.94 8.10 -11.60
CA ALA A 222 2.72 8.58 -12.26
C ALA A 222 1.47 8.57 -11.34
N ASN A 223 1.47 7.71 -10.32
CA ASN A 223 0.41 7.56 -9.33
C ASN A 223 0.63 8.41 -8.06
N THR A 224 1.37 9.51 -8.16
CA THR A 224 1.71 10.39 -7.03
C THR A 224 0.54 11.27 -6.60
N ALA A 225 0.51 11.67 -5.32
CA ALA A 225 -0.56 12.50 -4.76
C ALA A 225 -0.63 13.89 -5.43
N PRO A 226 -1.83 14.48 -5.61
CA PRO A 226 -1.96 15.87 -6.03
C PRO A 226 -1.59 16.83 -4.90
N GLY A 227 -1.35 18.10 -5.24
CA GLY A 227 -1.05 19.18 -4.31
C GLY A 227 0.42 19.61 -4.35
N LYS A 228 0.85 20.32 -3.30
CA LYS A 228 2.18 20.91 -3.22
C LYS A 228 3.23 19.91 -2.76
N TYR A 229 4.41 20.02 -3.33
CA TYR A 229 5.63 19.32 -2.98
C TYR A 229 6.66 20.35 -2.58
N PHE A 230 7.25 20.16 -1.40
CA PHE A 230 8.26 21.06 -0.88
C PHE A 230 9.62 20.42 -1.11
N VAL A 231 10.55 21.21 -1.64
CA VAL A 231 11.94 20.83 -1.88
C VAL A 231 12.82 21.75 -1.07
N VAL A 232 13.61 21.19 -0.15
CA VAL A 232 14.57 21.94 0.68
C VAL A 232 15.94 21.28 0.59
N ALA A 233 16.97 22.06 0.28
CA ALA A 233 18.35 21.63 0.46
C ALA A 233 18.80 21.98 1.88
N LYS A 234 19.48 21.06 2.53
CA LYS A 234 20.07 21.26 3.86
C LYS A 234 21.49 20.74 3.86
N VAL A 235 22.33 21.48 4.57
CA VAL A 235 23.73 21.14 4.76
C VAL A 235 23.93 20.61 6.19
N ASP A 236 23.34 21.30 7.15
CA ASP A 236 23.38 20.94 8.56
C ASP A 236 22.03 21.26 9.25
N LYS A 237 21.95 21.12 10.57
CA LYS A 237 20.74 21.42 11.36
C LYS A 237 20.24 22.86 11.16
N ASP A 238 21.18 23.81 11.05
CA ASP A 238 20.88 25.24 11.03
C ASP A 238 20.95 25.84 9.61
N ILE A 239 21.72 25.24 8.70
CA ILE A 239 21.92 25.71 7.32
C ILE A 239 20.98 24.98 6.37
N LYS A 240 19.92 25.68 5.93
CA LYS A 240 18.90 25.18 5.01
C LYS A 240 18.49 26.25 3.99
N SER A 241 18.05 25.82 2.81
CA SER A 241 17.45 26.69 1.80
C SER A 241 16.03 27.09 2.18
N GLU A 242 15.51 28.13 1.51
CA GLU A 242 14.07 28.34 1.42
C GLU A 242 13.39 27.17 0.67
N PRO A 243 12.15 26.80 1.04
CA PRO A 243 11.43 25.71 0.39
C PRO A 243 10.94 26.13 -0.99
N VAL A 244 11.37 25.41 -2.02
CA VAL A 244 10.79 25.52 -3.36
C VAL A 244 9.54 24.66 -3.43
N VAL A 245 8.44 25.25 -3.90
CA VAL A 245 7.13 24.59 -4.03
C VAL A 245 6.92 24.12 -5.47
N VAL A 246 6.61 22.85 -5.63
CA VAL A 246 6.21 22.23 -6.90
C VAL A 246 4.77 21.74 -6.78
N GLU A 247 3.88 22.18 -7.66
CA GLU A 247 2.49 21.75 -7.68
C GLU A 247 2.30 20.55 -8.61
N ASN A 248 1.61 19.52 -8.14
CA ASN A 248 1.19 18.38 -8.95
C ASN A 248 -0.34 18.36 -9.05
N SER A 249 -0.86 18.48 -10.26
CA SER A 249 -2.28 18.37 -10.55
C SER A 249 -2.62 16.97 -11.06
N VAL A 250 -3.86 16.54 -10.80
CA VAL A 250 -4.40 15.26 -11.26
C VAL A 250 -5.75 15.52 -11.90
N THR A 251 -5.94 15.00 -13.11
CA THR A 251 -7.19 15.11 -13.86
C THR A 251 -7.90 13.75 -13.96
N PHE A 252 -9.22 13.79 -14.15
CA PHE A 252 -10.02 12.61 -14.44
C PHE A 252 -9.51 11.90 -15.71
N PRO A 253 -9.43 10.55 -15.76
CA PRO A 253 -10.05 9.53 -14.90
C PRO A 253 -9.25 9.11 -13.66
N SER A 254 -8.16 9.81 -13.35
CA SER A 254 -7.33 9.55 -12.18
C SER A 254 -7.89 10.19 -10.93
N VAL A 255 -8.08 9.41 -9.88
CA VAL A 255 -8.63 9.86 -8.59
C VAL A 255 -7.61 9.64 -7.48
N TYR A 256 -7.46 10.64 -6.63
CA TYR A 256 -6.60 10.55 -5.45
C TYR A 256 -7.26 9.73 -4.35
N LEU A 257 -6.54 8.75 -3.81
CA LEU A 257 -6.96 7.94 -2.68
C LEU A 257 -6.23 8.43 -1.41
N PRO A 258 -6.91 9.16 -0.50
CA PRO A 258 -6.27 9.75 0.69
C PRO A 258 -5.60 8.71 1.58
N ASN A 259 -6.26 7.57 1.80
CA ASN A 259 -5.71 6.49 2.63
C ASN A 259 -4.47 5.84 1.99
N ALA A 260 -4.40 5.78 0.65
CA ALA A 260 -3.28 5.19 -0.07
C ALA A 260 -2.13 6.17 -0.34
N GLY A 261 -2.38 7.48 -0.27
CA GLY A 261 -1.43 8.50 -0.72
C GLY A 261 -1.07 8.39 -2.19
N ARG A 262 -1.92 7.74 -2.98
CA ARG A 262 -1.66 7.41 -4.38
C ARG A 262 -2.87 7.79 -5.22
N THR A 263 -2.58 8.15 -6.45
CA THR A 263 -3.57 8.45 -7.47
C THR A 263 -3.76 7.22 -8.34
N VAL A 264 -5.01 6.84 -8.61
CA VAL A 264 -5.31 5.65 -9.41
C VAL A 264 -6.33 6.00 -10.47
N ASN A 265 -6.08 5.54 -11.71
CA ASN A 265 -7.07 5.58 -12.76
C ASN A 265 -8.19 4.59 -12.40
N VAL A 266 -9.40 5.08 -12.16
CA VAL A 266 -10.51 4.27 -11.61
C VAL A 266 -11.00 3.20 -12.59
N ILE A 267 -10.84 3.44 -13.90
CA ILE A 267 -11.38 2.57 -14.95
C ILE A 267 -10.77 1.17 -14.89
N TRP A 268 -9.44 1.07 -14.81
CA TRP A 268 -8.74 -0.21 -14.87
C TRP A 268 -8.99 -1.12 -13.65
N PRO A 269 -8.82 -0.66 -12.40
CA PRO A 269 -9.14 -1.47 -11.22
C PRO A 269 -10.63 -1.83 -11.15
N PHE A 270 -11.52 -0.96 -11.63
CA PHE A 270 -12.95 -1.26 -11.68
C PHE A 270 -13.24 -2.47 -12.57
N LEU A 271 -12.78 -2.44 -13.83
CA LEU A 271 -12.97 -3.55 -14.77
C LEU A 271 -12.30 -4.84 -14.27
N LEU A 272 -11.08 -4.71 -13.75
CA LEU A 272 -10.35 -5.82 -13.16
C LEU A 272 -11.11 -6.45 -11.99
N THR A 273 -11.59 -5.62 -11.06
CA THR A 273 -12.34 -6.08 -9.89
C THR A 273 -13.61 -6.79 -10.34
N ALA A 274 -14.38 -6.20 -11.27
CA ALA A 274 -15.61 -6.80 -11.78
C ALA A 274 -15.37 -8.18 -12.42
N ALA A 275 -14.32 -8.31 -13.24
CA ALA A 275 -13.97 -9.59 -13.85
C ALA A 275 -13.56 -10.62 -12.78
N ILE A 276 -12.59 -10.28 -11.92
CA ILE A 276 -12.05 -11.19 -10.91
C ILE A 276 -13.10 -11.61 -9.90
N THR A 277 -13.97 -10.70 -9.44
CA THR A 277 -15.02 -11.06 -8.49
C THR A 277 -16.06 -11.96 -9.15
N THR A 278 -16.39 -11.74 -10.43
CA THR A 278 -17.31 -12.62 -11.16
C THR A 278 -16.76 -14.04 -11.23
N PHE A 279 -15.50 -14.21 -11.66
CA PHE A 279 -14.83 -15.52 -11.64
C PHE A 279 -14.69 -16.09 -10.23
N GLY A 280 -14.39 -15.23 -9.25
CA GLY A 280 -14.25 -15.58 -7.85
C GLY A 280 -15.53 -16.15 -7.23
N VAL A 281 -16.70 -15.59 -7.58
CA VAL A 281 -18.01 -16.12 -7.16
C VAL A 281 -18.27 -17.48 -7.83
N LEU A 282 -17.99 -17.62 -9.13
CA LEU A 282 -18.17 -18.89 -9.84
C LEU A 282 -17.32 -20.02 -9.25
N MET A 283 -16.09 -19.71 -8.84
CA MET A 283 -15.20 -20.67 -8.17
C MET A 283 -15.48 -20.82 -6.67
N GLY A 284 -16.33 -19.98 -6.07
CA GLY A 284 -16.61 -19.96 -4.63
C GLY A 284 -15.49 -19.37 -3.75
N ALA A 285 -14.44 -18.80 -4.34
CA ALA A 285 -13.25 -18.30 -3.65
C ALA A 285 -13.24 -16.76 -3.43
N GLY A 286 -14.27 -16.04 -3.89
CA GLY A 286 -14.48 -14.61 -3.63
C GLY A 286 -13.52 -13.64 -4.33
N GLY A 287 -12.54 -14.13 -5.09
CA GLY A 287 -11.65 -13.34 -5.96
C GLY A 287 -10.55 -12.54 -5.23
N GLY A 288 -10.64 -12.38 -3.91
CA GLY A 288 -9.70 -11.57 -3.12
C GLY A 288 -8.25 -12.06 -3.15
N PHE A 289 -8.03 -13.36 -3.27
CA PHE A 289 -6.69 -13.96 -3.38
C PHE A 289 -5.95 -13.55 -4.67
N ILE A 290 -6.70 -13.25 -5.75
CA ILE A 290 -6.16 -12.74 -7.02
C ILE A 290 -6.10 -11.20 -6.97
N LEU A 291 -7.13 -10.57 -6.42
CA LEU A 291 -7.24 -9.11 -6.41
C LEU A 291 -6.15 -8.45 -5.55
N ASN A 292 -5.80 -9.05 -4.41
CA ASN A 292 -4.80 -8.52 -3.49
C ASN A 292 -3.40 -8.35 -4.13
N PRO A 293 -2.77 -9.38 -4.75
CA PRO A 293 -1.47 -9.20 -5.39
C PRO A 293 -1.51 -8.22 -6.57
N ILE A 294 -2.58 -8.21 -7.38
CA ILE A 294 -2.65 -7.31 -8.55
C ILE A 294 -2.76 -5.85 -8.12
N LEU A 295 -3.59 -5.54 -7.12
CA LEU A 295 -3.72 -4.16 -6.62
C LEU A 295 -2.42 -3.67 -5.95
N VAL A 296 -1.68 -4.56 -5.28
CA VAL A 296 -0.34 -4.24 -4.76
C VAL A 296 0.65 -3.95 -5.90
N MET A 297 0.59 -4.68 -7.01
CA MET A 297 1.42 -4.42 -8.21
C MET A 297 1.12 -3.06 -8.84
N PHE A 298 -0.09 -2.52 -8.70
CA PHE A 298 -0.40 -1.12 -9.07
C PHE A 298 0.22 -0.07 -8.14
N GLY A 299 1.05 -0.50 -7.18
CA GLY A 299 1.77 0.38 -6.26
C GLY A 299 0.93 0.86 -5.08
N LEU A 300 -0.22 0.22 -4.83
CA LEU A 300 -1.06 0.53 -3.68
C LEU A 300 -0.47 -0.08 -2.38
N PRO A 301 -0.61 0.60 -1.24
CA PRO A 301 -0.14 0.08 0.03
C PRO A 301 -0.93 -1.17 0.44
N HIS A 302 -0.22 -2.21 0.89
CA HIS A 302 -0.83 -3.51 1.24
C HIS A 302 -1.97 -3.38 2.27
N THR A 303 -1.82 -2.49 3.24
CA THR A 303 -2.84 -2.25 4.28
C THR A 303 -4.14 -1.68 3.70
N VAL A 304 -4.04 -0.83 2.69
CA VAL A 304 -5.19 -0.22 2.01
C VAL A 304 -5.84 -1.21 1.07
N VAL A 305 -5.03 -2.00 0.35
CA VAL A 305 -5.54 -3.08 -0.50
C VAL A 305 -6.32 -4.09 0.35
N ALA A 306 -5.74 -4.58 1.45
CA ALA A 306 -6.42 -5.52 2.35
C ALA A 306 -7.75 -4.95 2.86
N GLY A 307 -7.78 -3.69 3.31
CA GLY A 307 -9.00 -3.03 3.78
C GLY A 307 -10.07 -2.84 2.69
N THR A 308 -9.67 -2.69 1.42
CA THR A 308 -10.61 -2.51 0.29
C THR A 308 -11.14 -3.84 -0.24
N VAL A 309 -10.26 -4.86 -0.29
CA VAL A 309 -10.61 -6.20 -0.79
C VAL A 309 -11.53 -6.93 0.20
N MET A 310 -11.37 -6.73 1.52
CA MET A 310 -12.20 -7.39 2.54
C MET A 310 -13.72 -7.16 2.33
N PRO A 311 -14.25 -5.92 2.27
CA PRO A 311 -15.65 -5.68 1.96
C PRO A 311 -16.06 -6.20 0.59
N THR A 312 -15.18 -6.07 -0.41
CA THR A 312 -15.45 -6.55 -1.78
C THR A 312 -15.74 -8.04 -1.80
N VAL A 313 -14.90 -8.83 -1.12
CA VAL A 313 -15.09 -10.28 -0.97
C VAL A 313 -16.35 -10.58 -0.14
N LEU A 314 -16.59 -9.83 0.94
CA LEU A 314 -17.79 -10.02 1.78
C LEU A 314 -19.08 -9.85 0.97
N PHE A 315 -19.22 -8.76 0.22
CA PHE A 315 -20.40 -8.52 -0.62
C PHE A 315 -20.50 -9.54 -1.76
N SER A 316 -19.37 -9.85 -2.40
CA SER A 316 -19.29 -10.88 -3.45
C SER A 316 -19.79 -12.23 -2.95
N GLN A 317 -19.28 -12.73 -1.82
CA GLN A 317 -19.73 -13.98 -1.21
C GLN A 317 -21.18 -13.92 -0.73
N GLY A 318 -21.62 -12.78 -0.17
CA GLY A 318 -23.01 -12.56 0.21
C GLY A 318 -23.98 -12.69 -0.97
N THR A 319 -23.64 -12.10 -2.11
CA THR A 319 -24.42 -12.25 -3.35
C THR A 319 -24.39 -13.69 -3.88
N GLY A 320 -23.25 -14.38 -3.76
CA GLY A 320 -23.12 -15.80 -4.07
C GLY A 320 -24.09 -16.64 -3.24
N ILE A 321 -24.04 -16.52 -1.91
CA ILE A 321 -24.93 -17.24 -0.98
C ILE A 321 -26.40 -16.97 -1.33
N TYR A 322 -26.76 -15.71 -1.58
CA TYR A 322 -28.13 -15.35 -1.95
C TYR A 322 -28.58 -16.03 -3.26
N ASN A 323 -27.77 -15.95 -4.31
CA ASN A 323 -28.11 -16.51 -5.63
C ASN A 323 -28.13 -18.05 -5.61
N TYR A 324 -27.13 -18.70 -5.00
CA TYR A 324 -27.08 -20.15 -4.88
C TYR A 324 -28.16 -20.70 -3.92
N SER A 325 -28.57 -19.93 -2.92
CA SER A 325 -29.71 -20.30 -2.06
C SER A 325 -31.02 -20.28 -2.83
N LYS A 326 -31.23 -19.33 -3.75
CA LYS A 326 -32.47 -19.26 -4.55
C LYS A 326 -32.69 -20.50 -5.39
N ILE A 327 -31.62 -21.05 -5.95
CA ILE A 327 -31.64 -22.30 -6.73
C ILE A 327 -31.55 -23.56 -5.87
N LYS A 328 -31.65 -23.44 -4.53
CA LYS A 328 -31.57 -24.54 -3.55
C LYS A 328 -30.32 -25.43 -3.69
N PHE A 329 -29.22 -24.84 -4.14
CA PHE A 329 -27.96 -25.55 -4.35
C PHE A 329 -27.10 -25.66 -3.08
N ILE A 330 -27.45 -24.92 -2.02
CA ILE A 330 -26.68 -24.86 -0.78
C ILE A 330 -27.17 -25.91 0.22
N ASN A 331 -26.27 -26.79 0.65
CA ASN A 331 -26.45 -27.59 1.85
C ASN A 331 -26.08 -26.75 3.09
N TRP A 332 -27.10 -26.20 3.76
CA TRP A 332 -26.91 -25.31 4.92
C TRP A 332 -26.19 -25.96 6.09
N LYS A 333 -26.41 -27.27 6.34
CA LYS A 333 -25.74 -27.99 7.43
C LYS A 333 -24.23 -28.05 7.20
N LEU A 334 -23.81 -28.37 5.98
CA LEU A 334 -22.39 -28.39 5.61
C LEU A 334 -21.82 -26.97 5.57
N GLY A 335 -22.54 -26.03 4.94
CA GLY A 335 -22.09 -24.64 4.81
C GLY A 335 -21.86 -23.95 6.14
N VAL A 336 -22.78 -24.10 7.11
CA VAL A 336 -22.64 -23.50 8.45
C VAL A 336 -21.53 -24.18 9.24
N THR A 337 -21.44 -25.52 9.20
CA THR A 337 -20.38 -26.25 9.92
C THR A 337 -18.99 -25.84 9.43
N LEU A 338 -18.80 -25.79 8.10
CA LEU A 338 -17.54 -25.34 7.51
C LEU A 338 -17.28 -23.85 7.77
N GLY A 339 -18.32 -23.01 7.68
CA GLY A 339 -18.22 -21.58 7.97
C GLY A 339 -17.77 -21.30 9.40
N LEU A 340 -18.29 -22.02 10.39
CA LEU A 340 -17.87 -21.91 11.78
C LEU A 340 -16.43 -22.39 11.99
N ALA A 341 -16.03 -23.49 11.34
CA ALA A 341 -14.64 -23.96 11.37
C ALA A 341 -13.68 -22.95 10.73
N MET A 342 -14.05 -22.33 9.61
CA MET A 342 -13.28 -21.26 8.95
C MET A 342 -13.20 -20.01 9.82
N LEU A 343 -14.28 -19.63 10.49
CA LEU A 343 -14.31 -18.49 11.41
C LEU A 343 -13.36 -18.75 12.59
N ALA A 344 -13.44 -19.91 13.23
CA ALA A 344 -12.52 -20.30 14.29
C ALA A 344 -11.07 -20.31 13.79
N GLY A 345 -10.81 -20.90 12.62
CA GLY A 345 -9.49 -20.90 11.98
C GLY A 345 -8.96 -19.50 11.67
N GLY A 346 -9.83 -18.57 11.25
CA GLY A 346 -9.49 -17.18 10.98
C GLY A 346 -9.06 -16.39 12.21
N PHE A 347 -9.56 -16.74 13.40
CA PHE A 347 -9.13 -16.15 14.67
C PHE A 347 -7.90 -16.84 15.27
N ILE A 348 -7.80 -18.17 15.15
CA ILE A 348 -6.70 -18.96 15.71
C ILE A 348 -5.44 -18.84 14.86
N GLY A 349 -5.58 -18.83 13.54
CA GLY A 349 -4.47 -18.80 12.58
C GLY A 349 -3.47 -17.67 12.83
N PRO A 350 -3.91 -16.39 12.80
CA PRO A 350 -3.03 -15.26 13.10
C PRO A 350 -2.30 -15.38 14.44
N LYS A 351 -2.98 -15.88 15.49
CA LYS A 351 -2.35 -16.11 16.80
C LYS A 351 -1.22 -17.14 16.74
N LEU A 352 -1.44 -18.25 16.05
CA LEU A 352 -0.41 -19.27 15.87
C LEU A 352 0.77 -18.72 15.08
N THR A 353 0.53 -17.87 14.07
CA THR A 353 1.60 -17.27 13.27
C THR A 353 2.48 -16.28 14.04
N GLU A 354 1.99 -15.67 15.12
CA GLU A 354 2.80 -14.79 15.97
C GLU A 354 3.73 -15.56 16.95
N LEU A 355 3.47 -16.86 17.16
CA LEU A 355 4.27 -17.74 18.02
C LEU A 355 5.44 -18.40 17.27
N ILE A 356 5.35 -18.47 15.95
CA ILE A 356 6.37 -19.06 15.07
C ILE A 356 7.12 -17.97 14.31
N THR A 357 8.39 -18.22 14.00
CA THR A 357 9.16 -17.29 13.16
C THR A 357 8.68 -17.35 11.71
N LEU A 358 8.88 -16.27 10.96
CA LEU A 358 8.46 -16.17 9.56
C LEU A 358 9.12 -17.26 8.67
N ASP A 359 10.35 -17.65 8.99
CA ASP A 359 11.06 -18.70 8.25
C ASP A 359 10.47 -20.09 8.55
N GLN A 360 10.13 -20.37 9.80
CA GLN A 360 9.41 -21.60 10.19
C GLN A 360 8.02 -21.66 9.56
N TYR A 361 7.30 -20.54 9.53
CA TYR A 361 5.99 -20.45 8.87
C TYR A 361 6.11 -20.79 7.39
N LYS A 362 7.06 -20.18 6.66
CA LYS A 362 7.29 -20.47 5.24
C LYS A 362 7.64 -21.93 5.00
N PHE A 363 8.50 -22.51 5.85
CA PHE A 363 8.88 -23.91 5.75
C PHE A 363 7.67 -24.85 5.95
N LEU A 364 6.91 -24.65 7.03
CA LEU A 364 5.71 -25.44 7.32
C LEU A 364 4.65 -25.28 6.23
N PHE A 365 4.37 -24.05 5.81
CA PHE A 365 3.41 -23.75 4.76
C PHE A 365 3.82 -24.40 3.43
N GLY A 366 5.10 -24.37 3.08
CA GLY A 366 5.64 -25.05 1.91
C GLY A 366 5.37 -26.56 1.94
N TRP A 367 5.63 -27.23 3.06
CA TRP A 367 5.33 -28.66 3.21
C TRP A 367 3.84 -28.98 3.10
N VAL A 368 2.98 -28.17 3.71
CA VAL A 368 1.52 -28.33 3.59
C VAL A 368 1.08 -28.23 2.13
N LEU A 369 1.61 -27.26 1.37
CA LEU A 369 1.30 -27.12 -0.06
C LEU A 369 1.80 -28.30 -0.89
N ILE A 370 3.00 -28.82 -0.60
CA ILE A 370 3.55 -30.01 -1.29
C ILE A 370 2.66 -31.22 -1.02
N ILE A 371 2.28 -31.45 0.24
CA ILE A 371 1.40 -32.57 0.63
C ILE A 371 0.04 -32.43 -0.07
N LEU A 372 -0.57 -31.25 -0.05
CA LEU A 372 -1.83 -31.00 -0.75
C LEU A 372 -1.72 -31.23 -2.25
N SER A 373 -0.64 -30.74 -2.87
CA SER A 373 -0.38 -30.96 -4.30
C SER A 373 -0.24 -32.44 -4.64
N LEU A 374 0.51 -33.20 -3.83
CA LEU A 374 0.68 -34.65 -4.00
C LEU A 374 -0.63 -35.39 -3.78
N LEU A 375 -1.42 -35.01 -2.77
CA LEU A 375 -2.74 -35.58 -2.52
C LEU A 375 -3.70 -35.32 -3.67
N MET A 376 -3.79 -34.08 -4.16
CA MET A 376 -4.63 -33.75 -5.32
C MET A 376 -4.18 -34.50 -6.58
N PHE A 377 -2.87 -34.59 -6.81
CA PHE A 377 -2.31 -35.35 -7.94
C PHE A 377 -2.65 -36.85 -7.83
N TRP A 378 -2.52 -37.43 -6.64
CA TRP A 378 -2.89 -38.82 -6.38
C TRP A 378 -4.39 -39.05 -6.61
N GLN A 379 -5.25 -38.16 -6.10
CA GLN A 379 -6.70 -38.24 -6.29
C GLN A 379 -7.11 -38.14 -7.77
N THR A 380 -6.31 -37.44 -8.57
CA THR A 380 -6.55 -37.28 -10.02
C THR A 380 -6.03 -38.49 -10.83
N THR A 381 -5.28 -39.41 -10.20
CA THR A 381 -4.76 -40.61 -10.87
C THR A 381 -5.90 -41.63 -11.08
N PRO A 382 -6.03 -42.26 -12.27
CA PRO A 382 -7.14 -43.17 -12.60
C PRO A 382 -7.30 -44.33 -11.60
N ARG A 383 -6.19 -44.79 -11.02
CA ARG A 383 -6.13 -45.88 -10.03
C ARG A 383 -6.86 -45.57 -8.71
N TYR A 384 -7.02 -44.29 -8.35
CA TYR A 384 -7.73 -43.86 -7.13
C TYR A 384 -9.25 -43.72 -7.40
N LEU A 385 -9.61 -43.11 -8.53
CA LEU A 385 -10.99 -42.96 -9.00
C LEU A 385 -11.69 -44.30 -9.23
N GLU A 386 -10.95 -45.33 -9.65
CA GLU A 386 -11.47 -46.68 -9.83
C GLU A 386 -11.83 -47.39 -8.51
N LYS A 387 -11.18 -47.03 -7.40
CA LYS A 387 -11.33 -47.70 -6.11
C LYS A 387 -12.46 -47.11 -5.26
N ASN A 388 -12.80 -45.83 -5.47
CA ASN A 388 -13.83 -45.14 -4.71
C ASN A 388 -15.23 -45.26 -5.36
N LYS A 389 -16.01 -46.24 -4.91
CA LYS A 389 -17.40 -46.49 -5.36
C LYS A 389 -18.32 -45.24 -5.29
N LYS A 390 -18.08 -44.32 -4.36
CA LYS A 390 -18.84 -43.06 -4.22
C LYS A 390 -18.52 -42.06 -5.34
N GLU A 391 -17.26 -41.93 -5.74
CA GLU A 391 -16.86 -41.02 -6.83
C GLU A 391 -17.33 -41.55 -8.18
N GLN A 392 -17.31 -42.86 -8.41
CA GLN A 392 -17.91 -43.47 -9.60
C GLN A 392 -19.42 -43.26 -9.68
N ALA A 393 -20.14 -43.39 -8.57
CA ALA A 393 -21.58 -43.13 -8.54
C ALA A 393 -21.88 -41.66 -8.87
N ILE A 394 -21.10 -40.73 -8.31
CA ILE A 394 -21.19 -39.30 -8.59
C ILE A 394 -20.88 -39.00 -10.08
N LEU A 395 -19.79 -39.55 -10.63
CA LEU A 395 -19.42 -39.41 -12.05
C LEU A 395 -20.48 -39.96 -12.98
N LYS A 396 -21.06 -41.11 -12.64
CA LYS A 396 -22.13 -41.75 -13.42
C LYS A 396 -23.41 -40.92 -13.38
N GLU A 397 -23.75 -40.35 -12.23
CA GLU A 397 -24.90 -39.46 -12.09
C GLU A 397 -24.70 -38.12 -12.83
N PHE A 398 -23.50 -37.52 -12.76
CA PHE A 398 -23.16 -36.32 -13.53
C PHE A 398 -23.21 -36.56 -15.04
N ARG A 399 -22.65 -37.68 -15.53
CA ARG A 399 -22.72 -38.05 -16.96
C ARG A 399 -24.17 -38.27 -17.40
N LYS A 400 -24.97 -38.96 -16.59
CA LYS A 400 -26.39 -39.18 -16.88
C LYS A 400 -27.18 -37.87 -16.97
N ARG A 401 -26.97 -36.93 -16.03
CA ARG A 401 -27.61 -35.61 -16.09
C ARG A 401 -27.15 -34.78 -17.29
N ALA A 402 -25.85 -34.82 -17.61
CA ALA A 402 -25.31 -34.13 -18.79
C ALA A 402 -25.87 -34.70 -20.12
N GLU A 403 -26.03 -36.03 -20.20
CA GLU A 403 -26.65 -36.70 -21.35
C GLU A 403 -28.16 -36.40 -21.44
N GLU A 404 -28.88 -36.36 -20.32
CA GLU A 404 -30.29 -35.96 -20.27
C GLU A 404 -30.48 -34.49 -20.67
N GLU A 405 -29.60 -33.59 -20.26
CA GLU A 405 -29.61 -32.19 -20.70
C GLU A 405 -29.21 -32.03 -22.17
N ALA A 406 -28.24 -32.81 -22.66
CA ALA A 406 -27.86 -32.83 -24.07
C ALA A 406 -29.00 -33.36 -24.95
N LYS A 407 -29.70 -34.41 -24.50
CA LYS A 407 -30.90 -34.93 -25.16
C LYS A 407 -32.05 -33.92 -25.12
N LYS A 408 -32.31 -33.27 -23.99
CA LYS A 408 -33.32 -32.19 -23.90
C LYS A 408 -33.00 -31.01 -24.82
N LYS A 409 -31.72 -30.66 -25.01
CA LYS A 409 -31.30 -29.64 -25.99
C LYS A 409 -31.41 -30.11 -27.44
N ALA A 410 -31.22 -31.40 -27.70
CA ALA A 410 -31.39 -32.00 -29.03
C ALA A 410 -32.87 -32.18 -29.41
N GLU A 411 -33.74 -32.46 -28.44
CA GLU A 411 -35.17 -32.69 -28.62
C GLU A 411 -36.02 -31.41 -28.47
N GLY A 412 -35.45 -30.33 -27.91
CA GLY A 412 -36.13 -29.05 -27.67
C GLY A 412 -35.33 -27.85 -28.19
N GLY A 413 -35.36 -27.65 -29.50
CA GLY A 413 -34.92 -26.41 -30.12
C GLY A 413 -35.90 -25.26 -29.86
N LYS A 414 -35.51 -24.33 -28.99
CA LYS A 414 -35.74 -22.88 -29.13
C LYS A 414 -34.89 -22.09 -28.15
#